data_AF-A0A948KIS9-F1
#
_entry.id   AF-A0A948KIS9-F1
#
_cell.length_a   1.000
_cell.length_b   1.000
_cell.length_c   1.000
_cell.angle_alpha   90.00
_cell.angle_beta   90.00
_cell.angle_gamma   90.00
#
_symmetry.space_group_name_H-M   'P 1'
#
loop_
_entity.id
_entity.type
_entity.pdbx_description
1 polymer ?
#
loop_
_entity_poly.entity_id
_entity_poly.type
_entity_poly.pdbx_seq_one_letter_code
_entity_poly.pdbx_strand_id
1 'polypeptide(L)'
;ICTLYAQKGMINIFVVIFFLALALAFFNPYFFIGYLIGIAFFGLFQAIFMANAGGCWDNAKKIVEVDLKQKNTPLHEASVVGDTVGDPFKDTSSVSLNPVIKFTTLFGLLSVEIAVTMQNAGLKLGLASLFFLIALIFVYRSFYGMRITGEKL
;
A
#
# COMPACT_ATOMS: atom_id res chain seq x y z
N ILE A 1 0.32 5.77 -21.09
CA ILE A 1 -0.43 4.84 -20.20
C ILE A 1 0.05 4.98 -18.75
N CYS A 2 1.31 4.69 -18.44
CA CYS A 2 1.83 4.66 -17.05
C CYS A 2 1.53 5.92 -16.22
N THR A 3 1.73 7.13 -16.75
CA THR A 3 1.48 8.40 -16.01
C THR A 3 0.05 8.52 -15.49
N LEU A 4 -0.94 8.22 -16.34
CA LEU A 4 -2.35 8.34 -15.99
C LEU A 4 -2.77 7.32 -14.93
N TYR A 5 -2.29 6.08 -15.05
CA TYR A 5 -2.60 5.03 -14.08
C TYR A 5 -1.87 5.23 -12.75
N ALA A 6 -0.61 5.71 -12.79
CA ALA A 6 0.14 6.07 -11.59
C ALA A 6 -0.57 7.18 -10.81
N GLN A 7 -0.96 8.28 -11.47
CA GLN A 7 -1.67 9.39 -10.83
C GLN A 7 -3.01 8.95 -10.23
N LYS A 8 -3.82 8.19 -10.98
CA LYS A 8 -5.11 7.67 -10.48
C LYS A 8 -4.92 6.70 -9.31
N GLY A 9 -3.91 5.83 -9.38
CA GLY A 9 -3.59 4.87 -8.33
C GLY A 9 -3.14 5.54 -7.03
N MET A 10 -2.26 6.52 -7.12
CA MET A 10 -1.79 7.28 -5.95
C MET A 10 -2.94 7.99 -5.23
N ILE A 11 -3.85 8.64 -5.97
CA ILE A 11 -5.02 9.31 -5.38
C ILE A 11 -5.91 8.28 -4.67
N ASN A 12 -6.18 7.14 -5.31
CA ASN A 12 -7.04 6.13 -4.71
C ASN A 12 -6.46 5.60 -3.39
N ILE A 13 -5.17 5.24 -3.37
CA ILE A 13 -4.51 4.72 -2.18
C ILE A 13 -4.45 5.78 -1.07
N PHE A 14 -4.13 7.04 -1.41
CA PHE A 14 -4.12 8.13 -0.44
C PHE A 14 -5.48 8.31 0.23
N VAL A 15 -6.56 8.35 -0.55
CA VAL A 15 -7.93 8.50 -0.04
C VAL A 15 -8.28 7.33 0.89
N VAL A 16 -7.93 6.09 0.52
CA VAL A 16 -8.14 4.92 1.39
C VAL A 16 -7.44 5.11 2.73
N ILE A 17 -6.14 5.41 2.74
CA ILE A 17 -5.36 5.52 3.97
C ILE A 17 -5.85 6.67 4.85
N PHE A 18 -6.14 7.83 4.24
CA PHE A 18 -6.63 9.01 4.93
C PHE A 18 -7.98 8.76 5.63
N PHE A 19 -8.98 8.28 4.88
CA PHE A 19 -10.31 8.07 5.44
C PHE A 19 -10.38 6.86 6.36
N LEU A 20 -9.57 5.82 6.15
CA LEU A 20 -9.50 4.69 7.06
C LEU A 20 -8.90 5.10 8.41
N ALA A 21 -7.84 5.93 8.42
CA ALA A 21 -7.27 6.45 9.66
C ALA A 21 -8.30 7.26 10.47
N LEU A 22 -9.06 8.16 9.81
CA LEU A 22 -10.14 8.90 10.43
C LEU A 22 -11.27 8.00 10.94
N ALA A 23 -11.73 7.06 10.10
CA ALA A 23 -12.82 6.16 10.45
C ALA A 23 -12.52 5.36 11.72
N LEU A 24 -11.31 4.79 11.81
CA LEU A 24 -10.89 3.97 12.94
C LEU A 24 -10.68 4.80 14.21
N ALA A 25 -10.06 5.99 14.09
CA ALA A 25 -9.87 6.88 15.23
C ALA A 25 -11.22 7.35 15.81
N PHE A 26 -12.18 7.68 14.95
CA PHE A 26 -13.52 8.13 15.37
C PHE A 26 -14.38 6.98 15.87
N PHE A 27 -14.18 5.75 15.38
CA PHE A 27 -14.87 4.58 15.89
C PHE A 27 -14.47 4.30 17.33
N ASN A 28 -13.17 4.10 17.58
CA ASN A 28 -12.65 3.89 18.93
C ASN A 28 -11.14 4.23 18.97
N PRO A 29 -10.72 5.26 19.74
CA PRO A 29 -9.32 5.63 19.85
C PRO A 29 -8.39 4.51 20.34
N TYR A 30 -8.83 3.68 21.29
CA TYR A 30 -8.03 2.54 21.79
C TYR A 30 -7.85 1.48 20.72
N PHE A 31 -8.90 1.20 19.94
CA PHE A 31 -8.81 0.32 18.78
C PHE A 31 -7.80 0.85 17.76
N PHE A 32 -7.83 2.16 17.50
CA PHE A 32 -6.91 2.80 16.56
C PHE A 32 -5.45 2.74 17.03
N ILE A 33 -5.18 2.87 18.33
CA ILE A 33 -3.82 2.64 18.89
C ILE A 33 -3.34 1.22 18.57
N GLY A 34 -4.20 0.21 18.76
CA GLY A 34 -3.89 -1.18 18.40
C GLY A 34 -3.57 -1.34 16.91
N TYR A 35 -4.35 -0.67 16.05
CA TYR A 35 -4.08 -0.62 14.61
C TYR A 35 -2.72 0.03 14.28
N LEU A 36 -2.34 1.13 14.94
CA LEU A 36 -1.04 1.78 14.73
C LEU A 36 0.14 0.88 15.11
N ILE A 37 0.02 0.12 16.20
CA ILE A 37 1.04 -0.87 16.58
C ILE A 37 1.10 -2.00 15.54
N GLY A 38 -0.06 -2.49 15.11
CA GLY A 38 -0.16 -3.55 14.10
C GLY A 38 0.48 -3.15 12.77
N ILE A 39 0.10 -2.00 12.20
CA ILE A 39 0.65 -1.55 10.91
C ILE A 39 2.15 -1.28 11.01
N ALA A 40 2.66 -0.79 12.14
CA ALA A 40 4.09 -0.60 12.35
C ALA A 40 4.84 -1.93 12.38
N PHE A 41 4.35 -2.92 13.14
CA PHE A 41 5.00 -4.22 13.28
C PHE A 41 4.95 -5.02 11.98
N PHE A 42 3.75 -5.30 11.47
CA PHE A 42 3.58 -6.11 10.26
C PHE A 42 4.07 -5.38 9.01
N GLY A 43 3.81 -4.08 8.90
CA GLY A 43 4.24 -3.29 7.74
C GLY A 43 5.76 -3.20 7.62
N LEU A 44 6.50 -3.10 8.73
CA LEU A 44 7.96 -3.11 8.70
C LEU A 44 8.51 -4.42 8.13
N PHE A 45 8.08 -5.57 8.67
CA PHE A 45 8.57 -6.87 8.19
C PHE A 45 8.15 -7.13 6.74
N GLN A 46 6.93 -6.75 6.36
CA GLN A 46 6.46 -6.87 4.98
C GLN A 46 7.28 -6.00 4.01
N ALA A 47 7.64 -4.77 4.40
CA ALA A 47 8.48 -3.89 3.60
C ALA A 47 9.87 -4.49 3.35
N ILE A 48 10.51 -5.00 4.41
CA ILE A 48 11.83 -5.64 4.33
C ILE A 48 11.77 -6.89 3.44
N PHE A 49 10.75 -7.73 3.63
CA PHE A 49 10.57 -8.94 2.82
C PHE A 49 10.46 -8.61 1.33
N MET A 50 9.57 -7.67 0.96
CA MET A 50 9.35 -7.31 -0.44
C MET A 50 10.59 -6.66 -1.07
N ALA A 51 11.29 -5.79 -0.34
CA ALA A 51 12.53 -5.17 -0.81
C ALA A 51 13.63 -6.22 -1.08
N ASN A 52 13.83 -7.14 -0.13
CA ASN A 52 14.86 -8.17 -0.25
C ASN A 52 14.52 -9.20 -1.32
N ALA A 53 13.27 -9.69 -1.36
CA ALA A 53 12.84 -10.67 -2.35
C ALA A 53 12.98 -10.14 -3.78
N GLY A 54 12.50 -8.92 -4.05
CA GLY A 54 12.64 -8.30 -5.36
C GLY A 54 14.10 -8.00 -5.73
N GLY A 55 14.92 -7.53 -4.77
CA GLY A 55 16.36 -7.32 -4.99
C GLY A 55 17.12 -8.62 -5.27
N CYS A 56 16.77 -9.72 -4.60
CA CYS A 56 17.35 -11.04 -4.87
C CYS A 56 17.01 -11.52 -6.28
N TRP A 57 15.78 -11.36 -6.75
CA TRP A 57 15.40 -11.74 -8.12
C TRP A 57 16.11 -10.91 -9.20
N ASP A 58 16.25 -9.59 -9.01
CA ASP A 58 17.01 -8.74 -9.95
C ASP A 58 18.50 -9.14 -10.00
N ASN A 59 19.10 -9.37 -8.83
CA ASN A 59 20.50 -9.78 -8.75
C ASN A 59 20.73 -11.17 -9.35
N ALA A 60 19.80 -12.11 -9.15
CA ALA A 60 19.86 -13.43 -9.78
C ALA A 60 19.81 -13.33 -11.31
N LYS A 61 18.93 -12.48 -11.86
CA LYS A 61 18.90 -12.18 -13.30
C LYS A 61 20.22 -11.59 -13.77
N LYS A 62 20.78 -10.61 -13.05
CA LYS A 62 22.09 -9.99 -13.39
C LYS A 62 23.23 -11.01 -13.42
N ILE A 63 23.27 -11.98 -12.52
CA ILE A 63 24.27 -13.07 -12.54
C ILE A 63 24.16 -13.89 -13.84
N VAL A 64 22.93 -14.25 -14.24
CA VAL A 64 22.69 -15.00 -15.49
C VAL A 64 23.11 -14.18 -16.72
N GLU A 65 22.82 -12.88 -16.71
CA GLU A 65 23.12 -11.98 -17.82
C GLU A 65 24.60 -11.64 -17.98
N VAL A 66 25.30 -11.40 -16.86
CA VAL A 66 26.65 -10.80 -16.85
C VAL A 66 27.73 -11.85 -16.59
N ASP A 67 27.58 -12.64 -15.52
CA ASP A 67 28.62 -13.59 -15.08
C ASP A 67 28.56 -14.88 -15.90
N LEU A 68 27.36 -15.45 -16.05
CA LEU A 68 27.14 -16.67 -16.83
C LEU A 68 27.05 -16.41 -18.34
N LYS A 69 26.72 -15.17 -18.74
CA LYS A 69 26.52 -14.75 -20.14
C LYS A 69 25.48 -15.60 -20.90
N GLN A 70 24.46 -16.10 -20.19
CA GLN A 70 23.47 -17.02 -20.73
C GLN A 70 22.18 -16.30 -21.18
N LYS A 71 22.31 -15.13 -21.84
CA LYS A 71 21.16 -14.42 -22.40
C LYS A 71 20.43 -15.27 -23.45
N ASN A 72 19.10 -15.12 -23.52
CA ASN A 72 18.21 -15.86 -24.44
C ASN A 72 18.20 -17.39 -24.24
N THR A 73 18.56 -17.84 -23.04
CA THR A 73 18.41 -19.25 -22.65
C THR A 73 17.14 -19.43 -21.81
N PRO A 74 16.62 -20.66 -21.65
CA PRO A 74 15.51 -20.94 -20.74
C PRO A 74 15.79 -20.48 -19.29
N LEU A 75 17.05 -20.50 -18.85
CA LEU A 75 17.44 -19.98 -17.54
C LEU A 75 17.26 -18.46 -17.44
N HIS A 76 17.66 -17.73 -18.50
CA HIS A 76 17.48 -16.29 -18.55
C HIS A 76 15.99 -15.92 -18.54
N GLU A 77 15.17 -16.59 -19.35
CA GLU A 77 13.71 -16.37 -19.36
C GLU A 77 13.10 -16.59 -17.97
N ALA A 78 13.46 -17.68 -17.28
CA ALA A 78 13.00 -17.93 -15.91
C ALA A 78 13.43 -16.83 -14.92
N SER A 79 14.67 -16.34 -15.03
CA SER A 79 15.17 -15.25 -14.18
C SER A 79 14.49 -13.90 -14.46
N VAL A 80 14.12 -13.64 -15.71
CA VAL A 80 13.34 -12.46 -16.11
C VAL A 80 11.94 -12.53 -15.51
N VAL A 81 11.28 -13.69 -15.53
CA VAL A 81 9.97 -13.86 -14.86
C VAL A 81 10.09 -13.54 -13.37
N GLY A 82 11.13 -14.03 -12.69
CA GLY A 82 11.38 -13.71 -11.28
C GLY A 82 11.53 -12.20 -11.03
N ASP A 83 12.33 -11.51 -11.84
CA ASP A 83 12.52 -10.05 -11.70
C ASP A 83 11.23 -9.27 -11.99
N THR A 84 10.45 -9.66 -13.00
CA THR A 84 9.16 -8.99 -13.29
C THR A 84 8.13 -9.13 -12.16
N VAL A 85 8.18 -10.22 -11.40
CA VAL A 85 7.38 -10.40 -10.17
C VAL A 85 7.95 -9.54 -9.04
N GLY A 86 9.27 -9.37 -8.99
CA GLY A 86 9.99 -8.60 -7.98
C GLY A 86 9.91 -7.07 -8.14
N ASP A 87 9.72 -6.57 -9.36
CA ASP A 87 9.69 -5.12 -9.65
C ASP A 87 8.62 -4.36 -8.85
N PRO A 88 7.33 -4.79 -8.80
CA PRO A 88 6.33 -4.13 -7.98
C PRO A 88 6.62 -4.21 -6.47
N PHE A 89 7.37 -5.23 -6.05
CA PHE A 89 7.73 -5.44 -4.65
C PHE A 89 8.84 -4.47 -4.23
N LYS A 90 9.96 -4.44 -4.94
CA LYS A 90 11.14 -3.64 -4.58
C LYS A 90 10.99 -2.15 -4.92
N ASP A 91 10.29 -1.78 -5.99
CA ASP A 91 10.27 -0.40 -6.47
C ASP A 91 9.00 0.37 -6.08
N THR A 92 7.92 -0.32 -5.71
CA THR A 92 6.62 0.31 -5.41
C THR A 92 6.12 0.01 -4.00
N SER A 93 5.84 -1.25 -3.71
CA SER A 93 5.12 -1.63 -2.49
C SER A 93 5.98 -1.53 -1.23
N SER A 94 7.23 -2.01 -1.27
CA SER A 94 8.14 -1.94 -0.12
C SER A 94 8.53 -0.52 0.25
N VAL A 95 8.90 0.29 -0.74
CA VAL A 95 9.33 1.69 -0.54
C VAL A 95 8.17 2.54 -0.02
N SER A 96 6.94 2.28 -0.45
CA SER A 96 5.76 3.04 -0.02
C SER A 96 5.28 2.73 1.40
N LEU A 97 5.57 1.55 1.96
CA LEU A 97 5.12 1.18 3.31
C LEU A 97 5.67 2.11 4.40
N ASN A 98 6.91 2.58 4.30
CA ASN A 98 7.50 3.47 5.30
C ASN A 98 6.79 4.85 5.36
N PRO A 99 6.59 5.57 4.23
CA PRO A 99 5.73 6.75 4.19
C PRO A 99 4.30 6.48 4.68
N VAL A 100 3.70 5.34 4.32
CA VAL A 100 2.34 4.98 4.77
C VAL A 100 2.27 4.84 6.29
N ILE A 101 3.22 4.14 6.91
CA ILE A 101 3.27 3.98 8.37
C ILE A 101 3.48 5.35 9.04
N LYS A 102 4.46 6.14 8.59
CA LYS A 102 4.75 7.46 9.16
C LYS A 102 3.59 8.44 9.01
N PHE A 103 2.94 8.45 7.85
CA PHE A 103 1.77 9.28 7.62
C PHE A 103 0.62 8.86 8.53
N THR A 104 0.30 7.57 8.57
CA THR A 104 -0.81 7.05 9.36
C THR A 104 -0.61 7.27 10.86
N THR A 105 0.63 7.18 11.36
CA THR A 105 0.93 7.45 12.77
C THR A 105 0.87 8.95 13.09
N LEU A 106 1.53 9.81 12.31
CA LEU A 106 1.54 11.25 12.56
C LEU A 106 0.15 11.89 12.40
N PHE A 107 -0.53 11.58 11.29
CA PHE A 107 -1.89 12.04 11.05
C PHE A 107 -2.90 11.36 12.00
N GLY A 108 -2.64 10.12 12.38
CA GLY A 108 -3.46 9.37 13.32
C GLY A 108 -3.54 10.03 14.70
N LEU A 109 -2.45 10.59 15.20
CA LEU A 109 -2.45 11.31 16.47
C LEU A 109 -3.38 12.53 16.44
N LEU A 110 -3.35 13.31 15.34
CA LEU A 110 -4.28 14.42 15.12
C LEU A 110 -5.74 13.93 15.05
N SER A 111 -5.96 12.81 14.37
CA SER A 111 -7.29 12.20 14.24
C SER A 111 -7.85 11.74 15.58
N VAL A 112 -7.00 11.19 16.46
CA VAL A 112 -7.37 10.76 17.81
C VAL A 112 -7.74 11.95 18.68
N GLU A 113 -6.99 13.05 18.64
CA GLU A 113 -7.29 14.26 19.40
C GLU A 113 -8.69 14.80 19.05
N ILE A 114 -9.03 14.87 17.77
CA ILE A 114 -10.36 15.26 17.31
C ILE A 114 -11.42 14.26 17.79
N ALA A 115 -11.15 12.96 17.73
CA ALA A 115 -12.09 11.93 18.14
C ALA A 115 -12.35 11.89 19.66
N VAL A 116 -11.39 12.31 20.48
CA VAL A 116 -11.50 12.37 21.95
C VAL A 116 -12.20 13.66 22.39
N THR A 117 -11.95 14.78 21.71
CA THR A 117 -12.60 16.07 22.03
C THR A 117 -14.08 16.10 21.66
N MET A 118 -14.50 15.27 20.71
CA MET A 118 -15.90 15.18 20.27
C MET A 118 -16.79 14.46 21.30
N GLN A 119 -17.60 15.21 22.03
CA GLN A 119 -18.50 14.69 23.07
C GLN A 119 -19.79 14.06 22.53
N ASN A 120 -20.23 14.44 21.33
CA ASN A 120 -21.45 13.87 20.73
C ASN A 120 -21.15 12.49 20.12
N ALA A 121 -21.53 11.44 20.85
CA ALA A 121 -21.32 10.05 20.42
C ALA A 121 -22.03 9.70 19.10
N GLY A 122 -23.23 10.24 18.86
CA GLY A 122 -23.99 9.98 17.63
C GLY A 122 -23.32 10.58 16.41
N LEU A 123 -22.84 11.82 16.52
CA LEU A 123 -22.09 12.48 15.44
C LEU A 123 -20.76 11.79 15.19
N LYS A 124 -20.04 11.39 16.25
CA LYS A 124 -18.78 10.65 16.16
C LYS A 124 -18.94 9.33 15.41
N LEU A 125 -19.92 8.51 15.77
CA LEU A 125 -20.21 7.24 15.09
C LEU A 125 -20.72 7.46 13.66
N GLY A 126 -21.52 8.50 13.43
CA GLY A 126 -21.98 8.89 12.10
C GLY A 126 -20.82 9.23 11.17
N LEU A 127 -19.87 10.05 11.63
CA LEU A 127 -18.65 10.39 10.88
C LEU A 127 -17.74 9.18 10.67
N ALA A 128 -17.54 8.34 11.69
CA ALA A 128 -16.77 7.12 11.57
C ALA A 128 -17.31 6.22 10.46
N SER A 129 -18.64 6.03 10.44
CA SER A 129 -19.34 5.22 9.43
C SER A 129 -19.23 5.83 8.03
N LEU A 130 -19.39 7.15 7.91
CA LEU A 130 -19.25 7.86 6.64
C LEU A 130 -17.83 7.73 6.07
N PHE A 131 -16.80 8.00 6.88
CA PHE A 131 -15.41 7.88 6.45
C PHE A 131 -15.05 6.43 6.09
N PHE A 132 -15.56 5.46 6.84
CA PHE A 132 -15.36 4.05 6.53
C PHE A 132 -15.96 3.66 5.18
N LEU A 133 -17.18 4.12 4.88
CA LEU A 133 -17.82 3.88 3.59
C LEU A 133 -17.04 4.51 2.43
N ILE A 134 -16.54 5.74 2.59
CA ILE A 134 -15.70 6.40 1.59
C ILE A 134 -14.43 5.56 1.34
N ALA A 135 -13.76 5.11 2.41
CA ALA A 135 -12.58 4.27 2.30
C ALA A 135 -12.88 2.96 1.53
N LEU A 136 -13.98 2.27 1.86
CA LEU A 136 -14.39 1.03 1.18
C LEU A 136 -14.70 1.23 -0.31
N ILE A 137 -15.37 2.33 -0.67
CA ILE A 137 -15.64 2.67 -2.08
C ILE A 137 -14.32 2.83 -2.84
N PHE A 138 -13.34 3.51 -2.26
CA PHE A 138 -12.05 3.72 -2.90
C PHE A 138 -11.17 2.47 -2.91
N VAL A 139 -11.30 1.58 -1.91
CA VAL A 139 -10.71 0.23 -1.95
C VAL A 139 -11.28 -0.54 -3.15
N TYR A 140 -12.60 -0.59 -3.28
CA TYR A 140 -13.25 -1.26 -4.41
C TYR A 140 -12.80 -0.66 -5.75
N ARG A 141 -12.79 0.67 -5.86
CA ARG A 141 -12.31 1.37 -7.06
C ARG A 141 -10.85 1.05 -7.38
N SER A 142 -10.00 0.88 -6.36
CA SER A 142 -8.60 0.51 -6.55
C SER A 142 -8.46 -0.88 -7.19
N PHE A 143 -9.20 -1.88 -6.69
CA PHE A 143 -9.11 -3.26 -7.16
C PHE A 143 -9.85 -3.55 -8.46
N TYR A 144 -11.00 -2.90 -8.67
CA TYR A 144 -11.90 -3.22 -9.79
C TYR A 144 -12.01 -2.08 -10.80
N GLY A 145 -12.04 -0.83 -10.33
CA GLY A 145 -12.19 0.34 -11.20
C GLY A 145 -10.91 0.75 -11.96
N MET A 146 -9.74 0.25 -11.56
CA MET A 146 -8.46 0.53 -12.23
C MET A 146 -7.95 -0.61 -13.11
N ARG A 147 -8.71 -1.70 -13.27
CA ARG A 147 -8.30 -2.80 -14.14
C ARG A 147 -8.21 -2.32 -15.58
N ILE A 148 -7.09 -2.61 -16.22
CA ILE A 148 -6.90 -2.36 -17.64
C ILE A 148 -7.61 -3.48 -18.39
N THR A 149 -8.81 -3.22 -18.91
CA THR A 149 -9.51 -4.17 -19.77
C THR A 149 -8.82 -4.19 -21.13
N GLY A 150 -8.68 -5.38 -21.74
CA GLY A 150 -7.97 -5.59 -23.01
C GLY A 150 -8.49 -4.76 -24.19
N GLU A 151 -9.71 -4.21 -24.11
CA GLU A 151 -10.28 -3.30 -25.13
C GLU A 151 -9.60 -1.90 -25.16
N LYS A 152 -8.79 -1.55 -24.16
CA LYS A 152 -8.07 -0.26 -24.08
C LYS A 152 -6.56 -0.37 -24.32
N LEU A 153 -6.09 -1.53 -24.75
CA LEU A 153 -4.72 -1.77 -25.23
C LEU A 153 -4.70 -1.72 -26.74
#